data_AF-A0ABD1LCP2-F1
#
_entry.id   AF-A0ABD1LCP2-F1
#
_cell.length_a   1.000
_cell.length_b   1.000
_cell.length_c   1.000
_cell.angle_alpha   90.00
_cell.angle_beta   90.00
_cell.angle_gamma   90.00
#
_symmetry.space_group_name_H-M   'P 1'
#
loop_
_entity.id
_entity.type
_entity.pdbx_description
1 polymer ?
#
loop_
_entity_poly.entity_id
_entity_poly.type
_entity_poly.pdbx_seq_one_letter_code
_entity_poly.pdbx_strand_id
1 'polypeptide(L)' 'MNQRLVVLKTFIVTSSGGVYRAVSKAPSFREVAPPGYYLLFVVHRRVPGKGMWVHIN' A
#
# COMPACT_ATOMS: atom_id res chain seq x y z
N MET A 1 13.17 3.38 -16.84
CA MET A 1 12.94 2.27 -15.89
C MET A 1 12.20 2.86 -14.69
N ASN A 2 10.88 2.75 -14.62
CA ASN A 2 10.05 3.52 -13.66
C ASN A 2 9.39 2.67 -12.56
N GLN A 3 9.68 1.37 -12.53
CA GLN A 3 9.14 0.47 -11.51
C GLN A 3 9.96 0.59 -10.22
N ARG A 4 9.27 0.82 -9.11
CA ARG A 4 9.83 0.82 -7.75
C ARG A 4 8.87 0.13 -6.79
N LEU A 5 9.41 -0.59 -5.81
CA LEU A 5 8.62 -1.18 -4.73
C LEU A 5 8.69 -0.27 -3.51
N VAL A 6 7.52 0.13 -3.00
CA VAL A 6 7.41 0.98 -1.81
C VAL A 6 6.70 0.19 -0.72
N VAL A 7 7.38 -0.06 0.39
CA VAL A 7 6.80 -0.76 1.55
C VAL A 7 6.20 0.28 2.50
N LEU A 8 4.89 0.21 2.73
CA LEU A 8 4.17 1.16 3.56
C LEU A 8 4.13 0.73 5.03
N LYS A 9 4.48 1.64 5.93
CA LYS A 9 4.16 1.48 7.35
C LYS A 9 2.64 1.49 7.51
N THR A 10 2.12 0.40 8.06
CA THR A 10 0.68 0.12 8.08
C THR A 10 0.25 -0.27 9.48
N PHE A 11 -0.85 0.30 9.95
CA PHE A 11 -1.51 -0.08 11.19
C PHE A 11 -2.72 -0.95 10.85
N ILE A 12 -2.83 -2.10 11.50
CA ILE A 12 -3.93 -3.04 11.28
C ILE A 12 -4.75 -3.12 12.54
N VAL A 13 -6.05 -2.91 12.42
CA VAL A 13 -7.02 -3.05 13.50
C VAL A 13 -7.98 -4.18 13.15
N THR A 14 -8.18 -5.11 14.07
CA THR A 14 -9.15 -6.19 13.92
C THR A 14 -10.56 -5.64 14.10
N SER A 15 -11.43 -5.90 13.13
CA SER A 15 -12.88 -5.67 13.21
C SER A 15 -13.59 -6.98 13.58
N SER A 16 -14.92 -6.95 13.72
CA SER A 16 -15.72 -8.16 13.93
C SER A 16 -15.70 -9.08 12.70
N GLY A 17 -15.83 -10.40 12.93
CA GLY A 17 -16.04 -11.38 11.87
C GLY A 17 -14.83 -11.67 10.96
N GLY A 18 -13.60 -11.52 11.47
CA GLY A 18 -12.38 -11.79 10.67
C GLY A 18 -12.08 -10.70 9.63
N VAL A 19 -12.75 -9.56 9.71
CA VAL A 19 -12.46 -8.38 8.90
C VAL A 19 -11.33 -7.58 9.55
N TYR A 20 -10.38 -7.11 8.75
CA TYR A 20 -9.27 -6.29 9.22
C TYR A 20 -9.30 -4.94 8.51
N ARG A 21 -9.05 -3.87 9.27
CA ARG A 21 -8.89 -2.52 8.73
C ARG A 21 -7.41 -2.16 8.74
N ALA A 22 -6.83 -2.00 7.55
CA ALA A 22 -5.47 -1.52 7.37
C ALA A 22 -5.49 -0.01 7.09
N VAL A 23 -4.65 0.74 7.80
CA VAL A 23 -4.48 2.19 7.62
C VAL A 23 -3.00 2.48 7.37
N SER A 24 -2.72 3.13 6.26
CA SER A 24 -1.37 3.51 5.84
C SER A 24 -1.39 4.93 5.32
N LYS A 25 -0.23 5.60 5.34
CA LYS A 25 -0.03 6.90 4.70
C LYS A 25 0.89 6.74 3.51
N ALA A 26 0.67 7.54 2.47
CA ALA A 26 1.65 7.67 1.41
C ALA A 26 3.00 8.16 1.99
N PRO A 27 4.14 7.79 1.40
CA PRO A 27 5.44 8.33 1.81
C PRO A 27 5.44 9.86 1.75
N SER A 28 6.10 10.50 2.72
CA SER A 28 6.16 11.96 2.82
C SER A 28 7.10 12.61 1.79
N PHE A 29 7.99 11.83 1.18
CA PHE A 29 9.07 12.30 0.31
C PHE A 29 8.85 11.85 -1.13
N ARG A 30 8.90 12.80 -2.06
CA ARG A 30 8.71 12.56 -3.50
C ARG A 30 9.82 11.69 -4.09
N GLU A 31 11.00 11.69 -3.49
CA GLU A 31 12.13 10.87 -3.91
C GLU A 31 11.84 9.37 -3.69
N VAL A 32 11.11 9.05 -2.62
CA VAL A 32 10.68 7.68 -2.28
C VAL A 32 9.55 7.24 -3.21
N ALA A 33 8.50 8.04 -3.31
CA ALA A 33 7.36 7.80 -4.20
C ALA A 33 7.01 9.08 -4.98
N PRO A 34 7.58 9.27 -6.18
CA PRO A 34 7.25 10.40 -7.05
C PRO A 34 5.77 10.41 -7.42
N PRO A 35 5.21 11.57 -7.78
CA PRO A 35 3.84 11.65 -8.28
C PRO A 35 3.59 10.70 -9.45
N GLY A 36 2.42 10.07 -9.49
CA GLY A 36 2.08 9.09 -10.51
C GLY A 36 1.16 7.98 -10.03
N TYR A 37 0.93 7.02 -10.91
CA TYR A 37 0.09 5.85 -10.64
C TYR A 37 0.92 4.69 -10.07
N TYR A 38 0.40 4.07 -9.03
CA TYR A 38 0.98 2.92 -8.36
C TYR A 38 -0.04 1.79 -8.26
N LEU A 39 0.44 0.55 -8.28
CA LEU A 39 -0.34 -0.62 -7.87
C LEU A 39 -0.12 -0.86 -6.38
N LEU A 40 -1.19 -0.79 -5.60
CA LEU A 40 -1.19 -1.10 -4.17
C LEU A 40 -1.65 -2.54 -3.96
N PHE A 41 -0.91 -3.28 -3.14
CA PHE A 41 -1.21 -4.65 -2.75
C PHE A 41 -1.24 -4.78 -1.23
N VAL A 42 -2.20 -5.55 -0.72
CA VAL A 42 -2.15 -6.10 0.64
C VAL A 42 -1.51 -7.48 0.54
N VAL A 43 -0.47 -7.73 1.35
CA VAL A 43 0.27 -8.99 1.34
C VAL A 43 0.00 -9.75 2.63
N HIS A 44 -0.49 -10.99 2.51
CA HIS A 44 -0.68 -11.90 3.64
C HIS A 44 0.14 -13.17 3.41
N ARG A 45 0.99 -13.55 4.37
CA ARG A 45 1.87 -14.74 4.27
C ARG A 45 2.68 -14.79 2.96
N ARG A 46 3.23 -13.64 2.55
CA ARG A 46 4.03 -13.44 1.32
C ARG A 46 3.25 -13.60 0.00
N VAL A 47 1.93 -13.75 0.05
CA VAL A 47 1.08 -13.78 -1.14
C VAL A 47 0.41 -12.41 -1.32
N PRO A 48 0.63 -11.71 -2.44
CA PRO A 48 -0.09 -10.47 -2.73
C PRO A 48 -1.55 -10.78 -3.09
N GLY A 49 -2.47 -10.00 -2.52
CA GLY A 49 -3.88 -10.03 -2.93
C GLY A 49 -4.12 -9.30 -4.25
N LYS A 50 -5.38 -9.00 -4.55
CA LYS A 50 -5.75 -8.20 -5.72
C LYS A 50 -5.16 -6.79 -5.62
N GLY A 51 -4.47 -6.36 -6.68
CA GLY A 51 -3.93 -5.01 -6.78
C GLY A 51 -5.02 -3.98 -7.08
N MET A 52 -4.82 -2.76 -6.58
CA MET A 52 -5.63 -1.59 -6.95
C MET A 52 -4.74 -0.43 -7.41
N TRP A 53 -5.22 0.32 -8.39
CA TRP A 53 -4.55 1.56 -8.79
C TRP A 53 -4.78 2.65 -7.74
N VAL A 54 -3.71 3.36 -7.40
CA VAL A 54 -3.74 4.56 -6.57
C VAL A 54 -2.92 5.64 -7.26
N HIS A 55 -3.33 6.90 -7.08
CA HIS A 55 -2.61 8.06 -7.59
C HIS A 55 -2.02 8.85 -6.43
N ILE A 56 -0.73 9.18 -6.53
CA ILE A 56 -0.04 10.09 -5.63
C ILE A 56 0.18 11.40 -6.40
N ASN A 57 -0.26 12.52 -5.80
CA ASN A 57 -0.10 13.87 -6.35
C ASN A 57 1.23 14.51 -5.92
#